data_AF-A0A413FDW1-F1
#
_entry.id   AF-A0A413FDW1-F1
#
_cell.length_a   1.000
_cell.length_b   1.000
_cell.length_c   1.000
_cell.angle_alpha   90.00
_cell.angle_beta   90.00
_cell.angle_gamma   90.00
#
_symmetry.space_group_name_H-M   'P 1'
#
loop_
_entity.id
_entity.type
_entity.pdbx_description
1 polymer ?
#
loop_
_entity_poly.entity_id
_entity_poly.type
_entity_poly.pdbx_seq_one_letter_code
_entity_poly.pdbx_strand_id
1 'polypeptide(L)'
;MDRNYCRTEKEMGRRVNQNKRGGYTLVELVAVIAIIAILVTSSLPHMDWLTKAARRVASEHEAVEVANAARRYLQDKMDAGELPGKAAFHLINLELDKPDNVLRDYIGGGMEGARIEALFIDAEGILGYITYVNQFDRVRISYDNEGRQTVEHVGPGI
;
A
#
# COMPACT_ATOMS: atom_id res chain seq x y z
N MET A 1 -45.04 54.95 58.16
CA MET A 1 -46.24 55.33 57.38
C MET A 1 -45.77 56.34 56.33
N ASP A 2 -45.94 56.24 55.01
CA ASP A 2 -47.00 55.66 54.17
C ASP A 2 -46.47 55.24 52.76
N ARG A 3 -47.02 54.12 52.27
CA ARG A 3 -47.52 53.78 50.91
C ARG A 3 -46.80 54.25 49.62
N ASN A 4 -46.26 53.24 48.90
CA ASN A 4 -46.68 52.72 47.59
C ASN A 4 -46.89 53.63 46.35
N TYR A 5 -46.44 53.07 45.22
CA TYR A 5 -47.03 53.07 43.86
C TYR A 5 -46.40 53.99 42.79
N CYS A 6 -45.55 53.42 41.92
CA CYS A 6 -45.67 53.66 40.48
C CYS A 6 -45.34 52.37 39.71
N ARG A 7 -46.40 51.80 39.16
CA ARG A 7 -46.47 50.66 38.26
C ARG A 7 -46.45 51.19 36.83
N THR A 8 -45.47 50.78 36.04
CA THR A 8 -45.55 50.77 34.57
C THR A 8 -44.75 49.56 34.12
N GLU A 9 -45.39 48.41 33.94
CA GLU A 9 -45.87 47.97 32.62
C GLU A 9 -44.90 48.34 31.50
N LYS A 10 -44.03 47.38 31.15
CA LYS A 10 -43.90 46.93 29.76
C LYS A 10 -43.25 45.56 29.73
N GLU A 11 -44.12 44.57 29.73
CA GLU A 11 -43.82 43.27 29.17
C GLU A 11 -43.21 43.43 27.78
N MET A 12 -41.99 42.97 27.63
CA MET A 12 -41.54 42.44 26.34
C MET A 12 -40.90 41.08 26.63
N GLY A 13 -41.76 40.18 27.08
CA GLY A 13 -41.48 38.75 27.18
C GLY A 13 -41.21 38.19 25.79
N ARG A 14 -39.98 38.37 25.31
CA ARG A 14 -39.44 37.66 24.16
C ARG A 14 -39.35 36.21 24.60
N ARG A 15 -40.38 35.41 24.28
CA ARG A 15 -40.33 33.95 24.37
C ARG A 15 -39.27 33.47 23.40
N VAL A 16 -38.02 33.45 23.85
CA VAL A 16 -36.96 32.69 23.21
C VAL A 16 -37.37 31.24 23.39
N ASN A 17 -37.81 30.63 22.30
CA ASN A 17 -38.10 29.21 22.23
C ASN A 17 -36.78 28.48 22.53
N GLN A 18 -36.57 28.12 23.80
CA GLN A 18 -35.46 27.29 24.23
C GLN A 18 -35.73 25.88 23.70
N ASN A 19 -35.41 25.65 22.44
CA ASN A 19 -35.05 24.31 22.01
C ASN A 19 -33.90 23.89 22.91
N LYS A 20 -34.20 23.00 23.86
CA LYS A 20 -33.22 22.33 24.72
C LYS A 20 -32.29 21.52 23.83
N ARG A 21 -31.30 22.18 23.23
CA ARG A 21 -30.14 21.53 22.67
C ARG A 21 -29.27 21.18 23.87
N GLY A 22 -29.48 19.98 24.41
CA GLY A 22 -28.61 19.41 25.43
C GLY A 22 -27.22 19.31 24.85
N GLY A 23 -26.30 20.15 25.31
CA GLY A 23 -24.87 19.99 25.01
C GLY A 23 -24.34 18.80 25.78
N TYR A 24 -23.51 17.99 25.12
CA TYR A 24 -22.79 16.89 25.75
C TYR A 24 -22.00 17.39 26.95
N THR A 25 -22.11 16.69 28.07
CA THR A 25 -21.35 17.03 29.28
C THR A 25 -19.91 16.54 29.15
N LEU A 26 -18.95 17.21 29.79
CA LEU A 26 -17.55 16.75 29.82
C LEU A 26 -17.42 15.30 30.30
N VAL A 27 -18.28 14.90 31.24
CA VAL A 27 -18.31 13.54 31.80
C VAL A 27 -18.66 12.51 30.74
N GLU A 28 -19.63 12.79 29.87
CA GLU A 28 -20.04 11.90 28.80
C GLU A 28 -18.92 11.70 27.77
N LEU A 29 -18.19 12.78 27.43
CA LEU A 29 -17.03 12.70 26.56
C LEU A 29 -15.91 11.86 27.18
N VAL A 30 -15.64 12.04 28.49
CA VAL A 30 -14.64 11.25 29.22
C VAL A 30 -15.02 9.77 29.30
N ALA A 31 -16.31 9.46 29.48
CA ALA A 31 -16.79 8.08 29.48
C ALA A 31 -16.61 7.40 28.11
N VAL A 32 -16.89 8.12 27.02
CA VAL A 32 -16.73 7.59 25.65
C VAL A 32 -15.25 7.33 25.33
N ILE A 33 -14.35 8.28 25.60
CA ILE A 33 -12.91 8.07 25.34
C ILE A 33 -12.34 6.94 26.21
N ALA A 34 -12.83 6.76 27.44
CA ALA A 34 -12.40 5.66 28.31
C ALA A 34 -12.77 4.28 27.74
N ILE A 35 -13.99 4.14 27.22
CA ILE A 35 -14.43 2.89 26.57
C ILE A 35 -13.63 2.65 25.28
N ILE A 36 -13.43 3.69 24.46
CA ILE A 36 -12.62 3.58 23.22
C ILE A 36 -11.18 3.17 23.56
N ALA A 37 -10.57 3.73 24.60
CA ALA A 37 -9.20 3.39 24.99
C ALA A 37 -9.06 1.91 25.39
N ILE A 38 -10.01 1.36 26.15
CA ILE A 38 -10.03 -0.06 26.53
C ILE A 38 -10.14 -0.96 25.29
N LEU A 39 -11.05 -0.61 24.36
CA LEU A 39 -11.27 -1.38 23.13
C LEU A 39 -10.05 -1.36 22.21
N VAL A 40 -9.45 -0.20 22.00
CA VAL A 40 -8.24 -0.06 21.17
C VAL A 40 -7.09 -0.86 21.77
N THR A 41 -6.83 -0.72 23.07
CA THR A 41 -5.71 -1.42 23.73
C THR A 41 -5.86 -2.95 23.67
N SER A 42 -7.09 -3.46 23.74
CA SER A 42 -7.39 -4.91 23.64
C SER A 42 -7.29 -5.47 22.22
N SER A 43 -7.47 -4.65 21.19
CA SER A 43 -7.59 -5.12 19.79
C SER A 43 -6.26 -5.19 19.02
N LEU A 44 -5.19 -4.58 19.54
CA LEU A 44 -3.91 -4.43 18.84
C LEU A 44 -3.04 -5.70 18.69
N PRO A 45 -3.04 -6.73 19.57
CA PRO A 45 -2.01 -7.78 19.50
C PRO A 45 -2.14 -8.72 18.29
N HIS A 46 -3.17 -8.60 17.45
CA HIS A 46 -3.43 -9.51 16.32
C HIS A 46 -3.21 -8.88 14.93
N MET A 47 -2.71 -7.65 14.80
CA MET A 47 -2.58 -7.02 13.46
C MET A 47 -1.24 -7.30 12.74
N ASP A 48 -0.23 -7.78 13.45
CA ASP A 48 1.11 -8.01 12.88
C ASP A 48 1.15 -9.15 11.85
N TRP A 49 0.35 -10.21 12.03
CA TRP A 49 0.30 -11.31 11.07
C TRP A 49 -0.46 -10.91 9.80
N LEU A 50 -1.51 -10.09 9.94
CA LEU A 50 -2.32 -9.62 8.82
C LEU A 50 -1.53 -8.68 7.92
N THR A 51 -0.74 -7.78 8.50
CA THR A 51 0.13 -6.89 7.74
C THR A 51 1.23 -7.66 7.01
N LYS A 52 1.82 -8.69 7.63
CA LYS A 52 2.78 -9.59 6.97
C LYS A 52 2.15 -10.35 5.80
N ALA A 53 0.96 -10.89 5.96
CA ALA A 53 0.24 -11.58 4.89
C ALA A 53 -0.10 -10.63 3.72
N ALA A 54 -0.59 -9.43 4.03
CA ALA A 54 -0.88 -8.43 3.00
C ALA A 54 0.38 -8.00 2.23
N ARG A 55 1.50 -7.78 2.94
CA ARG A 55 2.80 -7.45 2.32
C ARG A 55 3.30 -8.58 1.42
N ARG A 56 3.10 -9.83 1.83
CA ARG A 56 3.48 -11.01 1.05
C ARG A 56 2.71 -11.07 -0.26
N VAL A 57 1.38 -10.96 -0.19
CA VAL A 57 0.52 -10.93 -1.40
C VAL A 57 0.85 -9.72 -2.30
N ALA A 58 1.13 -8.56 -1.71
CA ALA A 58 1.55 -7.38 -2.49
C ALA A 58 2.90 -7.61 -3.20
N SER A 59 3.87 -8.25 -2.52
CA SER A 59 5.17 -8.59 -3.09
C SER A 59 5.06 -9.62 -4.21
N GLU A 60 4.16 -10.60 -4.06
CA GLU A 60 3.85 -11.55 -5.13
C GLU A 60 3.28 -10.83 -6.35
N HIS A 61 2.27 -9.97 -6.16
CA HIS A 61 1.65 -9.23 -7.26
C HIS A 61 2.66 -8.37 -8.01
N GLU A 62 3.46 -7.59 -7.30
CA GLU A 62 4.48 -6.74 -7.91
C GLU A 62 5.55 -7.58 -8.62
N ALA A 63 5.99 -8.69 -8.04
CA ALA A 63 6.93 -9.60 -8.71
C ALA A 63 6.38 -10.14 -10.04
N VAL A 64 5.08 -10.45 -10.10
CA VAL A 64 4.40 -10.85 -11.35
C VAL A 64 4.37 -9.70 -12.36
N GLU A 65 4.03 -8.48 -11.92
CA GLU A 65 4.01 -7.30 -12.79
C GLU A 65 5.40 -7.00 -13.37
N VAL A 66 6.45 -7.06 -12.53
CA VAL A 66 7.84 -6.90 -12.94
C VAL A 66 8.26 -7.98 -13.91
N ALA A 67 7.89 -9.25 -13.67
CA ALA A 67 8.18 -10.35 -14.58
C ALA A 67 7.52 -10.14 -15.96
N ASN A 68 6.26 -9.71 -15.98
CA ASN A 68 5.54 -9.41 -17.22
C ASN A 68 6.17 -8.23 -17.97
N ALA A 69 6.60 -7.20 -17.26
CA ALA A 69 7.28 -6.05 -17.83
C ALA A 69 8.65 -6.40 -18.40
N ALA A 70 9.44 -7.19 -17.67
CA ALA A 70 10.71 -7.71 -18.14
C ALA A 70 10.55 -8.50 -19.44
N ARG A 71 9.52 -9.36 -19.54
CA ARG A 71 9.21 -10.10 -20.78
C ARG A 71 8.91 -9.17 -21.95
N ARG A 72 8.05 -8.16 -21.74
CA ARG A 72 7.72 -7.18 -22.78
C ARG A 72 8.95 -6.38 -23.22
N TYR A 73 9.75 -5.92 -22.27
CA TYR A 73 11.00 -5.22 -22.56
C TYR A 73 11.96 -6.08 -23.38
N LEU A 74 12.16 -7.35 -22.99
CA LEU A 74 13.02 -8.28 -23.73
C LEU A 74 12.51 -8.49 -25.16
N GLN A 75 11.21 -8.68 -25.33
CA GLN A 75 10.57 -8.81 -26.64
C GLN A 75 10.77 -7.55 -27.50
N ASP A 76 10.49 -6.37 -26.97
CA ASP A 76 10.65 -5.10 -27.71
C ASP A 76 12.11 -4.88 -28.13
N LYS A 77 13.08 -5.27 -27.29
CA LYS A 77 14.51 -5.20 -27.63
C LYS A 77 14.91 -6.20 -28.69
N MET A 78 14.39 -7.42 -28.63
CA MET A 78 14.63 -8.43 -29.65
C MET A 78 14.02 -8.05 -31.01
N ASP A 79 12.81 -7.48 -31.00
CA ASP A 79 12.14 -6.96 -32.20
C ASP A 79 12.93 -5.78 -32.82
N ALA A 80 13.63 -5.00 -31.98
CA ALA A 80 14.57 -3.97 -32.41
C ALA A 80 15.94 -4.53 -32.88
N GLY A 81 16.16 -5.85 -32.83
CA GLY A 81 17.38 -6.53 -33.26
C GLY A 81 18.51 -6.58 -32.22
N GLU A 82 18.21 -6.30 -30.94
CA GLU A 82 19.18 -6.42 -29.85
C GLU A 82 19.32 -7.89 -29.41
N LEU A 83 20.56 -8.29 -29.07
CA LEU A 83 20.83 -9.63 -28.57
C LEU A 83 20.13 -9.87 -27.22
N PRO A 84 19.49 -11.03 -27.01
CA PRO A 84 18.69 -11.28 -25.81
C PRO A 84 19.53 -11.19 -24.53
N GLY A 85 20.76 -11.70 -24.56
CA GLY A 85 21.72 -11.58 -23.44
C GLY A 85 21.99 -10.12 -23.06
N LYS A 86 22.18 -9.24 -24.04
CA LYS A 86 22.44 -7.82 -23.80
C LYS A 86 21.22 -7.12 -23.19
N ALA A 87 20.03 -7.40 -23.71
CA ALA A 87 18.79 -6.89 -23.15
C ALA A 87 18.59 -7.36 -21.70
N ALA A 88 18.86 -8.64 -21.40
CA ALA A 88 18.79 -9.19 -20.04
C ALA A 88 19.79 -8.53 -19.07
N PHE A 89 21.02 -8.22 -19.52
CA PHE A 89 22.00 -7.51 -18.68
C PHE A 89 21.50 -6.16 -18.16
N HIS A 90 20.63 -5.46 -18.89
CA HIS A 90 20.03 -4.21 -18.42
C HIS A 90 19.03 -4.38 -17.29
N LEU A 91 18.52 -5.60 -17.08
CA LEU A 91 17.55 -5.93 -16.05
C LEU A 91 18.20 -6.48 -14.77
N ILE A 92 19.45 -6.94 -14.85
CA ILE A 92 20.16 -7.51 -13.70
C ILE A 92 20.51 -6.39 -12.71
N ASN A 93 20.13 -6.59 -11.45
CA ASN A 93 20.30 -5.62 -10.36
C ASN A 93 19.66 -4.25 -10.65
N LEU A 94 18.58 -4.24 -11.44
CA LEU A 94 17.85 -3.02 -11.78
C LEU A 94 16.97 -2.59 -10.60
N GLU A 95 17.18 -1.37 -10.14
CA GLU A 95 16.34 -0.70 -9.14
C GLU A 95 15.04 -0.20 -9.79
N LEU A 96 13.91 -0.55 -9.18
CA LEU A 96 12.56 -0.28 -9.69
C LEU A 96 11.88 0.88 -8.96
N ASP A 97 12.38 1.25 -7.79
CA ASP A 97 11.94 2.40 -7.01
C ASP A 97 12.40 3.74 -7.61
N LYS A 98 13.46 3.73 -8.42
CA LYS A 98 13.97 4.91 -9.13
C LYS A 98 13.22 5.14 -10.44
N PRO A 99 12.80 6.38 -10.76
CA PRO A 99 12.07 6.68 -11.99
C PRO A 99 12.94 6.57 -13.26
N ASP A 100 14.27 6.62 -13.11
CA ASP A 100 15.22 6.49 -14.21
C ASP A 100 15.68 5.03 -14.37
N ASN A 101 14.73 4.16 -14.72
CA ASN A 101 14.99 2.74 -14.98
C ASN A 101 14.46 2.33 -16.36
N VAL A 102 14.99 1.25 -16.93
CA VAL A 102 14.65 0.79 -18.29
C VAL A 102 13.24 0.20 -18.41
N LEU A 103 12.60 -0.12 -17.28
CA LEU A 103 11.24 -0.67 -17.20
C LEU A 103 10.17 0.39 -16.90
N ARG A 104 10.54 1.67 -16.74
CA ARG A 104 9.59 2.75 -16.37
C ARG A 104 8.43 2.93 -17.34
N ASP A 105 8.64 2.57 -18.61
CA ASP A 105 7.59 2.66 -19.64
C ASP A 105 6.67 1.43 -19.64
N TYR A 106 7.02 0.39 -18.87
CA TYR A 106 6.31 -0.89 -18.79
C TYR A 106 5.60 -1.11 -17.45
N ILE A 107 6.07 -0.47 -16.37
CA ILE A 107 5.49 -0.54 -15.02
C ILE A 107 5.48 0.83 -14.34
N GLY A 108 4.56 1.01 -13.39
CA GLY A 108 4.40 2.25 -12.61
C GLY A 108 5.49 2.51 -11.56
N GLY A 109 6.59 1.73 -11.56
CA GLY A 109 7.61 1.71 -10.50
C GLY A 109 7.37 0.60 -9.48
N GLY A 110 8.28 0.49 -8.52
CA GLY A 110 8.23 -0.53 -7.46
C GLY A 110 8.16 0.02 -6.04
N MET A 111 7.92 -0.87 -5.08
CA MET A 111 8.01 -0.59 -3.65
C MET A 111 9.42 -0.08 -3.25
N GLU A 112 9.54 0.51 -2.06
CA GLU A 112 10.84 0.99 -1.56
C GLU A 112 11.89 -0.13 -1.53
N GLY A 113 13.05 0.14 -2.14
CA GLY A 113 14.14 -0.83 -2.30
C GLY A 113 13.84 -1.95 -3.31
N ALA A 114 12.74 -1.88 -4.06
CA ALA A 114 12.38 -2.87 -5.06
C ALA A 114 13.44 -2.96 -6.15
N ARG A 115 13.92 -4.18 -6.41
CA ARG A 115 14.86 -4.44 -7.52
C ARG A 115 14.72 -5.83 -8.09
N ILE A 116 15.16 -5.98 -9.33
CA ILE A 116 15.40 -7.28 -9.95
C ILE A 116 16.79 -7.72 -9.53
N GLU A 117 16.92 -8.67 -8.62
CA GLU A 117 18.22 -9.15 -8.18
C GLU A 117 18.89 -10.06 -9.22
N ALA A 118 18.11 -10.96 -9.80
CA ALA A 118 18.62 -11.93 -10.76
C ALA A 118 17.56 -12.24 -11.82
N LEU A 119 18.03 -12.56 -13.01
CA LEU A 119 17.19 -12.94 -14.15
C LEU A 119 17.96 -13.95 -14.98
N PHE A 120 17.26 -14.95 -15.50
CA PHE A 120 17.80 -15.89 -16.47
C PHE A 120 16.88 -15.96 -17.67
N ILE A 121 17.51 -15.91 -18.84
CA ILE A 121 16.87 -16.11 -20.13
C ILE A 121 17.56 -17.27 -20.85
N ASP A 122 16.80 -17.99 -21.66
CA ASP A 122 17.36 -19.02 -22.53
C ASP A 122 18.02 -18.43 -23.80
N ALA A 123 18.51 -19.30 -24.67
CA ALA A 123 19.15 -18.90 -25.93
C ALA A 123 18.16 -18.26 -26.92
N GLU A 124 16.86 -18.50 -26.75
CA GLU A 124 15.79 -17.95 -27.57
C GLU A 124 15.31 -16.58 -27.04
N GLY A 125 15.84 -16.13 -25.89
CA GLY A 125 15.49 -14.88 -25.24
C GLY A 125 14.23 -14.97 -24.39
N ILE A 126 13.72 -16.18 -24.14
CA ILE A 126 12.56 -16.42 -23.29
C ILE A 126 13.00 -16.37 -21.82
N LEU A 127 12.20 -15.69 -21.00
CA LEU A 127 12.43 -15.57 -19.57
C LEU A 127 12.23 -16.92 -18.87
N GLY A 128 13.29 -17.49 -18.30
CA GLY A 128 13.23 -18.72 -17.52
C GLY A 128 12.90 -18.44 -16.05
N TYR A 129 13.61 -17.51 -15.41
CA TYR A 129 13.24 -17.03 -14.07
C TYR A 129 13.65 -15.58 -13.83
N ILE A 130 12.99 -14.95 -12.87
CA ILE A 130 13.34 -13.64 -12.32
C ILE A 130 13.20 -13.65 -10.80
N THR A 131 14.18 -13.12 -10.10
CA THR A 131 14.15 -12.90 -8.65
C THR A 131 13.92 -11.41 -8.40
N TYR A 132 12.75 -11.09 -7.86
CA TYR A 132 12.38 -9.78 -7.38
C TYR A 132 12.59 -9.68 -5.87
N VAL A 133 13.05 -8.53 -5.39
CA VAL A 133 13.32 -8.30 -3.97
C VAL A 133 12.83 -6.91 -3.59
N ASN A 134 12.23 -6.78 -2.42
CA ASN A 134 11.92 -5.51 -1.78
C ASN A 134 12.30 -5.53 -0.29
N GLN A 135 11.94 -4.50 0.46
CA GLN A 135 12.20 -4.40 1.91
C GLN A 135 11.53 -5.47 2.79
N PHE A 136 10.58 -6.25 2.27
CA PHE A 136 9.80 -7.22 3.05
C PHE A 136 10.06 -8.66 2.64
N ASP A 137 10.20 -8.91 1.34
CA ASP A 137 10.15 -10.25 0.77
C ASP A 137 11.06 -10.38 -0.45
N ARG A 138 11.35 -11.63 -0.80
CA ARG A 138 12.13 -12.04 -1.94
C ARG A 138 11.38 -13.12 -2.69
N VAL A 139 10.90 -12.77 -3.87
CA VAL A 139 10.01 -13.61 -4.69
C VAL A 139 10.74 -14.00 -5.97
N ARG A 140 10.79 -15.31 -6.25
CA ARG A 140 11.23 -15.84 -7.53
C ARG A 140 10.03 -16.26 -8.35
N ILE A 141 9.96 -15.74 -9.57
CA ILE A 141 9.02 -16.17 -10.58
C ILE A 141 9.78 -17.05 -11.56
N SER A 142 9.34 -18.30 -11.75
CA SER A 142 9.93 -19.21 -12.74
C SER A 142 8.87 -19.61 -13.76
N TYR A 143 9.31 -19.91 -14.98
CA TYR A 143 8.47 -20.38 -16.07
C TYR A 143 8.91 -21.78 -16.45
N ASP A 144 7.95 -22.70 -16.54
CA ASP A 144 8.22 -24.02 -17.09
C ASP A 144 8.24 -24.01 -18.63
N ASN A 145 8.61 -25.14 -19.24
CA ASN A 145 8.64 -25.30 -20.69
C ASN A 145 7.25 -25.21 -21.35
N GLU A 146 6.17 -25.25 -20.56
CA GLU A 146 4.78 -25.06 -21.02
C GLU A 146 4.30 -23.62 -20.81
N GLY A 147 5.14 -22.73 -20.29
CA GLY A 147 4.84 -21.34 -19.98
C GLY A 147 4.03 -21.13 -18.70
N ARG A 148 3.87 -22.15 -17.86
CA ARG A 148 3.22 -21.99 -16.55
C ARG A 148 4.15 -21.26 -15.60
N GLN A 149 3.56 -20.29 -14.92
CA GLN A 149 4.24 -19.48 -13.94
C GLN A 149 4.20 -20.15 -12.56
N THR A 150 5.35 -20.29 -11.92
CA THR A 150 5.46 -20.64 -10.50
C THR A 150 5.97 -19.44 -9.72
N VAL A 151 5.35 -19.19 -8.56
CA VAL A 151 5.70 -18.09 -7.65
C VAL A 151 6.23 -18.70 -6.36
N GLU A 152 7.47 -18.38 -6.03
CA GLU A 152 8.15 -18.94 -4.86
C GLU A 152 8.73 -17.83 -4.00
N HIS A 153 8.53 -17.92 -2.68
CA HIS A 153 9.18 -17.05 -1.71
C HIS A 153 10.48 -17.68 -1.30
N VAL A 154 11.58 -17.09 -1.74
CA VAL A 154 12.91 -17.70 -1.63
C VAL A 154 13.71 -17.14 -0.46
N GLY A 155 13.20 -16.15 0.26
CA GLY A 155 13.83 -15.65 1.48
C GLY A 155 13.22 -14.34 1.98
N PRO A 156 13.79 -13.78 3.07
CA PRO A 156 13.42 -12.45 3.51
C PRO A 156 13.87 -11.38 2.48
N GLY A 157 13.19 -10.23 2.53
CA GLY A 157 13.58 -9.02 1.82
C GLY A 157 14.94 -8.45 2.26
N ILE A 158 15.19 -7.21 1.86
CA ILE A 158 16.46 -6.48 2.09
C ILE A 158 16.52 -5.93 3.51
#